data_AF-A0A4R7CQL0-F1
#
_entry.id   AF-A0A4R7CQL0-F1
#
_cell.length_a   1.000
_cell.length_b   1.000
_cell.length_c   1.000
_cell.angle_alpha   90.00
_cell.angle_beta   90.00
_cell.angle_gamma   90.00
#
_symmetry.space_group_name_H-M   'P 1'
#
loop_
_entity.id
_entity.type
_entity.pdbx_description
1 polymer ?
#
loop_
_entity_poly.entity_id
_entity_poly.type
_entity_poly.pdbx_seq_one_letter_code
_entity_poly.pdbx_strand_id
1 'polypeptide(L)'
;MKTETIIVALAFLLLLLWIPAAIDKILNFSFFVDGLHKQPFSTALANVLTYLLPAVELIIVVLLIVPRYTRQGFLASAITLAIFTNYIGMPYCFQRMAFRAPAAR
;
A
#
# COMPACT_ATOMS: atom_id res chain seq x y z
N MET A 1 17.80 23.32 -9.85
CA MET A 1 17.59 22.47 -11.04
C MET A 1 17.59 20.98 -10.71
N LYS A 2 18.71 20.31 -10.37
CA LYS A 2 18.74 18.83 -10.20
C LYS A 2 17.77 18.29 -9.14
N THR A 3 17.70 18.93 -7.97
CA THR A 3 16.87 18.45 -6.84
C THR A 3 15.36 18.52 -7.13
N GLU A 4 14.91 19.59 -7.77
CA GLU A 4 13.50 19.74 -8.14
C GLU A 4 13.09 18.71 -9.20
N THR A 5 13.97 18.44 -10.17
CA THR A 5 13.75 17.38 -11.15
C THR A 5 13.63 16.01 -10.47
N ILE A 6 14.46 15.70 -9.47
CA ILE A 6 14.37 14.44 -8.73
C ILE A 6 13.04 14.34 -7.97
N ILE A 7 12.62 15.41 -7.30
CA ILE A 7 11.35 15.43 -6.55
C ILE A 7 10.18 15.18 -7.50
N VAL A 8 10.13 15.86 -8.64
CA VAL A 8 9.08 15.67 -9.65
C VAL A 8 9.11 14.26 -10.22
N ALA A 9 10.30 13.72 -10.51
CA ALA A 9 10.44 12.35 -11.01
C ALA A 9 9.94 11.30 -10.00
N LEU A 10 10.29 11.43 -8.72
CA LEU A 10 9.82 10.54 -7.66
C LEU A 10 8.31 10.67 -7.44
N ALA A 11 7.77 11.89 -7.46
CA ALA A 11 6.34 12.12 -7.35
C ALA A 11 5.59 11.47 -8.51
N PHE A 12 6.13 11.59 -9.73
CA PHE A 12 5.57 10.94 -10.92
C PHE A 12 5.57 9.41 -10.81
N LEU A 13 6.67 8.80 -10.33
CA LEU A 13 6.72 7.35 -10.10
C LEU A 13 5.70 6.89 -9.06
N LEU A 14 5.51 7.66 -7.98
CA LEU A 14 4.48 7.35 -6.98
C LEU A 14 3.08 7.55 -7.53
N LEU A 15 2.83 8.57 -8.36
CA LEU A 15 1.54 8.73 -9.05
C LEU A 15 1.26 7.55 -9.99
N LEU A 16 2.27 7.08 -10.72
CA LEU A 16 2.17 5.90 -11.57
C LEU A 16 1.88 4.62 -10.77
N LEU A 17 2.26 4.57 -9.50
CA LEU A 17 1.91 3.47 -8.60
C LEU A 17 0.47 3.61 -8.09
N TRP A 18 0.11 4.76 -7.50
CA TRP A 18 -1.13 4.95 -6.76
C TRP A 18 -2.37 5.08 -7.67
N ILE A 19 -2.26 5.77 -8.80
CA ILE A 19 -3.40 5.99 -9.71
C ILE A 19 -3.95 4.67 -10.26
N PRO A 20 -3.17 3.81 -10.94
CA PRO A 20 -3.71 2.55 -11.44
C PRO A 20 -4.13 1.61 -10.31
N ALA A 21 -3.44 1.63 -9.16
CA ALA A 21 -3.83 0.83 -7.99
C ALA A 21 -5.21 1.21 -7.44
N ALA A 22 -5.52 2.51 -7.37
CA ALA A 22 -6.83 3.01 -6.94
C ALA A 22 -7.91 2.73 -8.01
N ILE A 23 -7.59 2.98 -9.28
CA ILE A 23 -8.52 2.75 -10.40
C ILE A 23 -8.92 1.28 -10.47
N ASP A 24 -7.96 0.35 -10.37
CA ASP A 24 -8.26 -1.08 -10.41
C ASP A 24 -9.22 -1.49 -9.29
N LYS A 25 -9.03 -0.98 -8.06
CA LYS A 25 -9.94 -1.26 -6.94
C LYS A 25 -11.34 -0.68 -7.13
N ILE A 26 -11.46 0.46 -7.81
CA ILE A 26 -12.76 1.09 -8.08
C ILE A 26 -13.50 0.36 -9.21
N LEU A 27 -12.80 0.03 -10.31
CA LEU A 27 -13.40 -0.63 -11.47
C LEU A 27 -13.73 -2.11 -11.17
N ASN A 28 -12.84 -2.80 -10.46
CA ASN A 28 -12.96 -4.21 -10.14
C ASN A 28 -13.29 -4.42 -8.65
N PHE A 29 -14.21 -3.61 -8.11
CA PHE A 29 -14.50 -3.56 -6.68
C PHE A 29 -14.88 -4.90 -6.07
N SER A 30 -15.75 -5.69 -6.72
CA SER A 30 -16.14 -7.02 -6.23
C SER A 30 -14.94 -7.97 -6.13
N PHE A 31 -14.07 -7.99 -7.14
CA PHE A 31 -12.85 -8.81 -7.12
C PHE A 31 -11.87 -8.36 -6.03
N PHE A 32 -11.76 -7.06 -5.81
CA PHE A 32 -10.96 -6.50 -4.74
C PHE A 32 -11.49 -6.92 -3.35
N VAL A 33 -12.81 -6.79 -3.11
CA VAL A 33 -13.46 -7.21 -1.85
C VAL A 33 -13.24 -8.70 -1.61
N ASP A 34 -13.46 -9.55 -2.62
CA ASP A 34 -13.24 -10.99 -2.53
C ASP A 34 -11.77 -11.33 -2.24
N GLY A 35 -10.84 -10.62 -2.89
CA GLY A 35 -9.40 -10.76 -2.66
C GLY A 35 -9.00 -10.40 -1.23
N LEU A 36 -9.63 -9.36 -0.67
CA LEU A 36 -9.40 -8.89 0.69
C LEU A 36 -9.94 -9.87 1.75
N HIS A 37 -11.07 -10.51 1.48
CA HIS A 37 -11.64 -11.54 2.36
C HIS A 37 -10.85 -12.86 2.36
N LYS A 38 -10.08 -13.12 1.31
CA LYS A 38 -9.15 -14.27 1.24
C LYS A 38 -7.85 -14.05 2.02
N GLN A 39 -7.55 -12.81 2.39
CA GLN A 39 -6.41 -12.51 3.25
C GLN A 39 -6.68 -13.01 4.67
N PRO A 40 -5.64 -13.26 5.49
CA PRO A 40 -5.76 -13.61 6.90
C PRO A 40 -6.19 -12.41 7.77
N PHE A 41 -7.23 -11.67 7.35
CA PHE A 41 -7.85 -10.59 8.10
C PHE A 41 -9.14 -11.06 8.77
N SER A 42 -9.51 -10.43 9.87
CA SER A 42 -10.88 -10.57 10.37
C SER A 42 -11.86 -9.95 9.37
N THR A 43 -13.06 -10.49 9.27
CA THR A 43 -14.13 -9.96 8.40
C THR A 43 -14.44 -8.49 8.69
N ALA A 44 -14.42 -8.09 9.97
CA ALA A 44 -14.59 -6.68 10.35
C ALA A 44 -13.48 -5.78 9.79
N LEU A 45 -12.21 -6.21 9.88
CA LEU A 45 -11.09 -5.45 9.33
C LEU A 45 -11.13 -5.40 7.80
N ALA A 46 -11.46 -6.51 7.14
CA ALA A 46 -11.64 -6.56 5.68
C ALA A 46 -12.70 -5.55 5.23
N ASN A 47 -13.86 -5.50 5.87
CA ASN A 47 -14.91 -4.54 5.55
C ASN A 47 -14.46 -3.08 5.68
N VAL A 48 -13.67 -2.76 6.70
CA VAL A 48 -13.10 -1.41 6.86
C VAL A 48 -12.09 -1.11 5.76
N LEU A 49 -11.17 -2.04 5.49
CA LEU A 49 -10.11 -1.89 4.50
C LEU A 49 -10.64 -1.78 3.07
N THR A 50 -11.79 -2.39 2.76
CA THR A 50 -12.47 -2.28 1.48
C THR A 50 -12.70 -0.82 1.06
N TYR A 51 -13.04 0.05 2.01
CA TYR A 51 -13.26 1.48 1.72
C TYR A 51 -12.03 2.32 2.04
N LEU A 52 -11.31 1.96 3.11
CA LEU A 52 -10.16 2.72 3.57
C LEU A 52 -9.01 2.67 2.57
N LEU A 53 -8.72 1.52 1.95
CA LEU A 53 -7.59 1.38 1.03
C LEU A 53 -7.76 2.28 -0.21
N PRO A 54 -8.85 2.20 -1.00
CA PRO A 54 -9.04 3.11 -2.14
C PRO A 54 -9.04 4.58 -1.72
N ALA A 55 -9.63 4.92 -0.56
CA ALA A 55 -9.66 6.29 -0.06
C ALA A 55 -8.25 6.84 0.25
N VAL A 56 -7.41 6.06 0.94
CA VAL A 56 -6.03 6.44 1.24
C VAL A 56 -5.22 6.62 -0.05
N GLU A 57 -5.38 5.73 -1.01
CA GLU A 57 -4.69 5.81 -2.31
C GLU A 57 -5.05 7.10 -3.06
N LEU A 58 -6.34 7.43 -3.14
CA LEU A 58 -6.80 8.68 -3.75
C LEU A 58 -6.33 9.92 -3.01
N ILE A 59 -6.33 9.91 -1.67
CA ILE A 59 -5.79 11.01 -0.85
C ILE A 59 -4.32 11.23 -1.18
N ILE A 60 -3.53 10.15 -1.26
CA ILE A 60 -2.10 10.24 -1.60
C ILE A 60 -1.91 10.83 -3.01
N VAL A 61 -2.71 10.44 -3.99
CA VAL A 61 -2.68 11.02 -5.34
C VAL A 61 -2.90 12.54 -5.28
N VAL A 62 -3.92 13.00 -4.55
CA VAL A 62 -4.21 14.43 -4.40
C VAL A 62 -3.05 15.15 -3.70
N LEU A 63 -2.48 14.57 -2.63
CA LEU A 63 -1.35 15.16 -1.91
C LEU A 63 -0.10 15.28 -2.79
N LEU A 64 0.15 14.32 -3.69
CA LEU A 64 1.30 14.33 -4.59
C LEU A 64 1.15 15.32 -5.75
N ILE A 65 -0.07 15.52 -6.27
CA ILE A 65 -0.34 16.47 -7.36
C ILE A 65 -0.24 17.92 -6.89
N VAL A 66 -0.73 18.22 -5.68
CA VAL A 66 -0.75 19.59 -5.17
C VAL A 66 0.64 19.98 -4.64
N PRO A 67 1.34 20.97 -5.24
CA PRO A 67 2.74 21.29 -4.89
C PRO A 67 2.94 21.65 -3.42
N ARG A 68 1.90 22.21 -2.78
CA ARG A 68 1.88 22.58 -1.36
C ARG A 68 1.94 21.35 -0.44
N TYR A 69 1.36 20.22 -0.85
CA TYR A 69 1.21 19.01 -0.04
C TYR A 69 2.14 17.87 -0.44
N THR A 70 2.96 18.05 -1.48
CA THR A 70 3.85 17.02 -2.01
C THR A 70 4.73 16.35 -0.94
N ARG A 71 5.26 17.11 0.03
CA ARG A 71 6.02 16.53 1.16
C ARG A 71 5.19 15.55 2.01
N GLN A 72 3.93 15.89 2.27
CA GLN A 72 3.00 15.02 3.00
C GLN A 72 2.62 13.81 2.15
N GLY A 73 2.45 13.99 0.84
CA GLY A 73 2.22 12.89 -0.11
C GLY A 73 3.36 11.86 -0.13
N PHE A 74 4.62 12.31 -0.09
CA PHE A 74 5.77 11.42 0.04
C PHE A 74 5.78 10.67 1.37
N LEU A 75 5.53 11.36 2.49
CA LEU A 75 5.51 10.74 3.82
C LEU A 75 4.36 9.71 3.93
N ALA A 76 3.16 10.08 3.47
CA ALA A 76 2.01 9.19 3.43
C ALA A 76 2.26 7.96 2.54
N SER A 77 2.91 8.16 1.39
CA SER A 77 3.33 7.05 0.51
C SER A 77 4.31 6.13 1.23
N ALA A 78 5.34 6.68 1.88
CA ALA A 78 6.35 5.89 2.59
C ALA A 78 5.75 5.08 3.74
N ILE A 79 4.87 5.69 4.53
CA ILE A 79 4.17 5.02 5.64
C ILE A 79 3.29 3.89 5.10
N THR A 80 2.48 4.17 4.07
CA THR A 80 1.54 3.19 3.52
C THR A 80 2.29 2.00 2.90
N LEU A 81 3.37 2.27 2.15
CA LEU A 81 4.25 1.24 1.62
C LEU A 81 4.91 0.42 2.72
N ALA A 82 5.41 1.07 3.79
CA ALA A 82 6.02 0.37 4.92
C ALA A 82 5.02 -0.57 5.62
N ILE A 83 3.79 -0.11 5.85
CA ILE A 83 2.71 -0.92 6.43
C ILE A 83 2.42 -2.12 5.52
N PHE A 84 2.27 -1.90 4.22
CA PHE A 84 1.99 -2.96 3.25
C PHE A 84 3.12 -3.99 3.15
N THR A 85 4.38 -3.52 3.10
CA THR A 85 5.56 -4.39 3.11
C THR A 85 5.66 -5.20 4.40
N ASN A 86 5.41 -4.59 5.56
CA ASN A 86 5.43 -5.30 6.83
C ASN A 86 4.33 -6.37 6.89
N TYR A 87 3.13 -6.04 6.41
CA TYR A 87 2.01 -6.98 6.35
C TYR A 87 2.35 -8.25 5.55
N ILE A 88 2.89 -8.11 4.33
CA ILE A 88 3.24 -9.27 3.48
C ILE A 88 4.53 -9.96 3.97
N GLY A 89 5.50 -9.18 4.44
CA GLY A 89 6.84 -9.69 4.80
C GLY A 89 6.89 -10.44 6.13
N MET A 90 6.08 -10.06 7.13
CA MET A 90 6.13 -10.67 8.46
C MET A 90 5.75 -12.17 8.44
N PRO A 91 4.66 -12.61 7.77
CA PRO A 91 4.36 -14.02 7.63
C PRO A 91 5.46 -14.82 6.93
N TYR A 92 6.05 -14.26 5.87
CA TYR A 92 7.15 -14.91 5.14
C TYR A 92 8.39 -15.08 6.02
N CYS A 93 8.75 -14.04 6.79
CA CYS A 93 9.86 -14.08 7.73
C CYS A 93 9.63 -15.11 8.83
N PHE A 94 8.42 -15.13 9.40
CA PHE A 94 8.01 -16.09 10.43
C PHE A 94 8.06 -17.53 9.91
N GLN A 95 7.51 -17.78 8.72
CA GLN A 95 7.54 -19.11 8.10
C GLN A 95 8.99 -19.59 7.89
N ARG A 96 9.87 -18.70 7.41
CA ARG A 96 11.29 -19.02 7.23
C ARG A 96 12.02 -19.34 8.54
N MET A 97 11.63 -18.70 9.66
CA MET A 97 12.17 -19.02 10.99
C MET A 97 11.63 -20.33 11.54
N ALA A 98 10.31 -20.58 11.40
CA ALA A 98 9.65 -21.80 11.88
C ALA A 98 10.18 -23.06 11.18
N PHE A 99 10.42 -23.01 9.87
CA PHE A 99 11.03 -24.13 9.13
C PHE A 99 12.52 -24.35 9.43
N ARG A 100 13.19 -23.41 10.10
CA ARG A 100 14.61 -23.53 10.47
C ARG A 100 14.81 -24.04 11.90
N ALA A 101 13.75 -24.13 12.71
CA ALA A 101 13.82 -24.75 14.02
C ALA A 101 14.07 -26.26 13.83
N PRO A 102 15.18 -26.82 14.36
CA PRO A 102 15.37 -28.26 14.34
C PRO A 102 14.21 -28.89 15.12
N ALA A 103 13.52 -29.85 14.50
CA ALA A 103 12.53 -30.66 15.19
C ALA A 103 13.23 -31.34 16.38
N ALA A 104 13.05 -30.77 17.57
CA ALA A 104 13.44 -31.42 18.81
C ALA A 104 12.58 -32.69 18.89
N ARG A 105 13.24 -33.85 18.75
CA ARG A 105 12.64 -35.19 18.87
C ARG A 105 12.13 -35.41 20.28
#